data_AF-A0A183BGB4-F1
#
_entry.id   AF-A0A183BGB4-F1
#
_cell.length_a   1.000
_cell.length_b   1.000
_cell.length_c   1.000
_cell.angle_alpha   90.00
_cell.angle_beta   90.00
_cell.angle_gamma   90.00
#
_symmetry.space_group_name_H-M   'P 1'
#
loop_
_entity.id
_entity.type
_entity.pdbx_description
1 polymer ?
#
loop_
_entity_poly.entity_id
_entity_poly.type
_entity_poly.pdbx_seq_one_letter_code
_entity_poly.pdbx_strand_id
1 'polypeptide(L)'
;MNQAIAQGKIDLRRLEAARANRLQQLREWEEYDRKMRSLDKKKQQKKSYSDRRVIFENQYVLLDATLNNDLEEEKLHIEVLEANVTYRQDTNLGT
;
A
#
# COMPACT_ATOMS: atom_id res chain seq x y z
N MET A 1 -36.38 4.01 -39.58
CA MET A 1 -36.95 4.29 -38.23
C MET A 1 -35.86 4.03 -37.22
N ASN A 2 -35.37 5.10 -36.57
CA ASN A 2 -34.24 5.08 -35.66
C ASN A 2 -34.62 4.41 -34.34
N GLN A 3 -33.99 3.28 -34.02
CA GLN A 3 -34.02 2.71 -32.66
C GLN A 3 -33.08 3.55 -31.78
N ALA A 4 -33.64 4.60 -31.18
CA ALA A 4 -32.97 5.32 -30.12
C ALA A 4 -32.67 4.34 -28.97
N ILE A 5 -31.38 4.16 -28.70
CA ILE A 5 -30.86 3.46 -27.53
C ILE A 5 -31.49 4.13 -26.31
N ALA A 6 -32.31 3.38 -25.56
CA ALA A 6 -32.94 3.86 -24.34
C ALA A 6 -31.87 4.08 -23.25
N GLN A 7 -31.25 5.25 -23.29
CA GLN A 7 -30.38 5.79 -22.26
C GLN A 7 -31.21 6.03 -20.99
N GLY A 8 -30.86 5.36 -19.89
CA GLY A 8 -31.20 5.85 -18.54
C GLY A 8 -32.21 5.06 -17.69
N LYS A 9 -32.47 3.77 -17.93
CA LYS A 9 -33.14 2.92 -16.92
C LYS A 9 -32.16 1.89 -16.38
N ILE A 10 -31.57 2.19 -15.22
CA ILE A 10 -30.87 1.17 -14.41
C ILE A 10 -31.92 0.12 -14.07
N ASP A 11 -31.74 -1.10 -14.56
CA ASP A 11 -32.57 -2.23 -14.20
C ASP A 11 -32.37 -2.51 -12.70
N LEU A 12 -33.37 -2.15 -11.89
CA LEU A 12 -33.32 -2.27 -10.44
C LEU A 12 -32.98 -3.70 -9.99
N ARG A 13 -33.40 -4.72 -10.76
CA ARG A 13 -33.06 -6.12 -10.47
C ARG A 13 -31.57 -6.40 -10.65
N ARG A 14 -30.95 -5.82 -11.68
CA ARG A 14 -29.50 -5.94 -11.90
C ARG A 14 -28.72 -5.21 -10.80
N LEU A 15 -29.22 -4.05 -10.35
CA LEU A 15 -28.60 -3.30 -9.26
C LEU A 15 -28.68 -4.06 -7.93
N GLU A 16 -29.83 -4.64 -7.63
CA GLU A 16 -30.04 -5.48 -6.43
C GLU A 16 -29.16 -6.74 -6.47
N ALA A 17 -29.10 -7.42 -7.61
CA ALA A 17 -28.22 -8.58 -7.79
C ALA A 17 -26.73 -8.21 -7.62
N ALA A 18 -26.30 -7.07 -8.18
CA ALA A 18 -24.93 -6.58 -8.00
C ALA A 18 -24.62 -6.26 -6.54
N ARG A 19 -25.57 -5.66 -5.79
CA ARG A 19 -25.43 -5.41 -4.36
C ARG A 19 -25.34 -6.71 -3.56
N ALA A 20 -26.19 -7.69 -3.85
CA ALA A 20 -26.16 -8.99 -3.19
C ALA A 20 -24.82 -9.73 -3.43
N ASN A 21 -24.35 -9.73 -4.68
CA ASN A 21 -23.05 -10.31 -5.03
C ASN A 21 -21.90 -9.61 -4.31
N ARG A 22 -21.92 -8.27 -4.26
CA ARG A 22 -20.88 -7.52 -3.54
C ARG A 22 -20.88 -7.84 -2.04
N LEU A 23 -22.07 -7.94 -1.43
CA LEU A 23 -22.19 -8.33 -0.02
C LEU A 23 -21.67 -9.74 0.24
N GLN A 24 -21.92 -10.68 -0.69
CA GLN A 24 -21.35 -12.02 -0.58
C GLN A 24 -19.82 -12.02 -0.66
N GLN A 25 -19.24 -11.32 -1.64
CA GLN A 25 -17.78 -11.19 -1.76
C GLN A 25 -17.13 -10.60 -0.51
N LEU A 26 -17.76 -9.59 0.10
CA LEU A 26 -17.26 -8.98 1.33
C LEU A 26 -17.28 -9.98 2.50
N ARG A 27 -18.35 -10.78 2.63
CA ARG A 27 -18.41 -11.84 3.66
C ARG A 27 -17.34 -12.92 3.47
N GLU A 28 -17.17 -13.38 2.24
CA GLU A 28 -16.11 -14.35 1.90
C GLU A 28 -14.72 -13.79 2.18
N TRP A 29 -14.50 -12.50 1.86
CA TRP A 29 -13.26 -11.80 2.18
C TRP A 29 -13.00 -11.70 3.69
N GLU A 30 -14.01 -11.33 4.48
CA GLU A 30 -13.89 -11.27 5.95
C GLU A 30 -13.55 -12.63 6.57
N GLU A 31 -14.15 -13.71 6.07
CA GLU A 31 -13.85 -15.07 6.53
C GLU A 31 -12.42 -15.47 6.16
N TYR A 32 -12.00 -15.19 4.92
CA TYR A 32 -10.64 -15.42 4.46
C TYR A 32 -9.61 -14.64 5.29
N ASP A 33 -9.82 -13.34 5.50
CA ASP A 33 -8.92 -12.49 6.30
C ASP A 33 -8.81 -12.99 7.74
N ARG A 34 -9.94 -13.35 8.37
CA ARG A 34 -9.95 -13.96 9.71
C ARG A 34 -9.11 -15.24 9.75
N LYS A 35 -9.26 -16.11 8.75
CA LYS A 35 -8.49 -17.35 8.62
C LYS A 35 -7.00 -17.04 8.44
N MET A 36 -6.63 -16.10 7.58
CA MET A 36 -5.24 -15.70 7.35
C MET A 36 -4.59 -15.13 8.62
N ARG A 37 -5.26 -14.20 9.33
CA ARG A 37 -4.78 -13.68 10.62
C ARG A 37 -4.58 -14.79 11.65
N SER A 38 -5.46 -15.79 11.68
CA SER A 38 -5.31 -16.94 12.59
C SER A 38 -4.10 -17.82 12.25
N LEU A 39 -3.78 -17.95 10.95
CA LEU A 39 -2.60 -18.65 10.47
C LEU A 39 -1.33 -17.85 10.74
N ASP A 40 -1.38 -16.52 10.64
CA ASP A 40 -0.24 -15.65 10.93
C ASP A 40 0.09 -15.64 12.42
N LYS A 41 -0.91 -15.61 13.33
CA LYS A 41 -0.68 -15.80 14.77
C LYS A 41 -0.02 -17.14 15.09
N LYS A 42 -0.41 -18.22 14.39
CA LYS A 42 0.23 -19.55 14.53
C LYS A 42 1.63 -19.62 13.91
N LYS A 43 1.90 -18.87 12.84
CA LYS A 43 3.23 -18.77 12.20
C LYS A 43 4.19 -17.87 12.97
N GLN A 44 3.72 -16.82 13.65
CA GLN A 44 4.54 -15.95 14.49
C GLN A 44 5.18 -16.71 15.66
N GLN A 45 4.54 -17.76 16.19
CA GLN A 45 5.16 -18.63 17.20
C GLN A 45 6.27 -19.55 16.64
N LYS A 46 6.37 -19.72 15.32
CA LYS A 46 7.31 -20.67 14.68
C LYS A 46 8.33 -20.04 13.73
N LYS A 47 8.21 -18.75 13.41
CA LYS A 47 9.14 -18.06 12.52
C LYS A 47 9.64 -16.79 13.19
N SER A 48 10.89 -16.83 13.63
CA SER A 48 11.82 -15.75 13.34
C SER A 48 11.55 -15.33 11.88
N TYR A 49 10.82 -14.25 11.70
CA TYR A 49 10.44 -13.76 10.38
C TYR A 49 11.73 -13.35 9.70
N SER A 50 12.16 -14.15 8.73
CA SER A 50 13.32 -13.86 7.90
C SER A 50 13.15 -12.47 7.29
N ASP A 51 13.89 -11.50 7.85
CA ASP A 51 14.55 -10.27 7.37
C ASP A 51 14.29 -9.71 5.96
N ARG A 52 13.20 -10.07 5.27
CA ARG A 52 12.79 -9.45 4.00
C ARG A 52 11.98 -8.19 4.29
N ARG A 53 12.60 -7.23 4.96
CA ARG A 53 12.06 -5.87 5.06
C ARG A 53 12.15 -5.24 3.67
N VAL A 54 11.02 -4.80 3.14
CA VAL A 54 11.00 -3.96 1.94
C VAL A 54 11.42 -2.57 2.40
N ILE A 55 12.57 -2.11 1.91
CA ILE A 55 13.11 -0.78 2.20
C ILE A 55 12.99 0.03 0.91
N PHE A 56 12.37 1.20 1.00
CA PHE A 56 12.24 2.13 -0.11
C PHE A 56 13.46 3.05 -0.14
N GLU A 57 13.81 3.55 -1.33
CA GLU A 57 14.90 4.53 -1.43
C GLU A 57 14.45 5.86 -0.80
N ASN A 58 15.34 6.47 0.00
CA ASN A 58 15.05 7.67 0.79
C ASN A 58 14.47 8.83 -0.03
N GLN A 59 14.86 8.96 -1.30
CA GLN A 59 14.35 9.99 -2.20
C GLN A 59 12.85 9.86 -2.51
N TYR A 60 12.31 8.64 -2.57
CA TYR A 60 10.88 8.42 -2.76
C TYR A 60 10.11 8.62 -1.47
N VAL A 61 10.68 8.24 -0.33
CA VAL A 61 10.07 8.47 0.99
C VAL A 61 10.02 9.97 1.29
N LEU A 62 11.09 10.71 0.98
CA LEU A 62 11.12 12.16 1.10
C LEU A 62 10.05 12.83 0.25
N LEU A 63 9.91 12.43 -1.02
CA LEU A 63 8.89 12.98 -1.92
C LEU A 63 7.47 12.78 -1.37
N ASP A 64 7.18 11.57 -0.87
CA ASP A 64 5.88 11.26 -0.28
C ASP A 64 5.62 12.04 1.02
N ALA A 65 6.62 12.15 1.90
CA ALA A 65 6.54 12.93 3.13
C ALA A 65 6.26 14.42 2.86
N THR A 66 6.96 15.03 1.90
CA THR A 66 6.72 16.43 1.49
C THR A 66 5.31 16.61 0.92
N LEU A 67 4.83 15.67 0.09
CA LEU A 67 3.47 15.73 -0.48
C LEU A 67 2.36 15.60 0.57
N ASN A 68 2.60 14.81 1.62
CA ASN A 68 1.67 14.61 2.73
C ASN A 68 1.86 15.61 3.88
N ASN A 69 2.82 16.54 3.74
CA ASN A 69 3.16 17.55 4.74
C ASN A 69 3.59 16.94 6.10
N ASP A 70 4.25 15.78 6.06
CA ASP A 70 4.86 15.11 7.21
C ASP A 70 6.28 15.64 7.44
N LEU A 71 6.36 16.74 8.20
CA LEU A 71 7.60 17.48 8.42
C LEU A 71 8.63 16.71 9.25
N GLU A 72 8.22 15.73 10.05
CA GLU A 72 9.15 14.94 10.87
C GLU A 72 9.80 13.84 10.02
N GLU A 73 9.01 13.19 9.16
CA GLU A 73 9.56 12.21 8.20
C GLU A 73 10.44 12.87 7.13
N GLU A 74 10.08 14.08 6.70
CA GLU A 74 10.89 14.89 5.78
C GLU A 74 12.28 15.21 6.36
N LYS A 75 12.35 15.73 7.60
CA LYS A 75 13.63 16.03 8.28
C LYS A 75 14.53 14.80 8.40
N LEU A 76 13.97 13.68 8.84
CA LEU A 76 14.71 12.43 9.01
C LEU A 76 15.37 11.99 7.70
N HIS A 77 14.65 12.06 6.58
CA HIS A 77 15.18 11.59 5.30
C HIS A 77 16.16 12.58 4.66
N ILE A 78 16.01 13.88 4.90
CA ILE A 78 17.00 14.90 4.53
C ILE A 78 18.33 14.62 5.24
N GLU A 79 18.32 14.45 6.56
CA GLU A 79 19.53 14.20 7.35
C GLU A 79 20.28 12.94 6.86
N VAL A 80 19.56 11.88 6.52
CA VAL A 80 20.18 10.64 6.00
C VAL A 80 20.79 10.85 4.61
N LEU A 81 20.12 11.60 3.73
CA LEU A 81 20.66 11.91 2.40
C LEU A 81 21.91 12.80 2.49
N GLU A 82 21.92 13.79 3.38
CA GLU A 82 23.08 14.65 3.63
C GLU A 82 24.27 13.85 4.18
N ALA A 83 24.05 12.95 5.14
CA ALA A 83 25.08 12.07 5.67
C ALA A 83 25.70 11.17 4.59
N ASN A 84 24.89 10.67 3.66
CA ASN A 84 25.37 9.85 2.53
C ASN A 84 26.22 10.64 1.53
N VAL A 85 25.91 11.92 1.32
CA VAL A 85 26.71 12.81 0.45
C VAL A 85 28.08 13.07 1.09
N THR A 86 28.11 13.42 2.37
CA THR A 86 29.36 13.68 3.11
C THR A 86 30.28 12.46 3.11
N TYR A 87 29.74 11.27 3.42
CA TYR A 87 30.51 10.02 3.41
C TYR A 87 31.13 9.71 2.03
N ARG A 88 30.42 10.02 0.93
CA ARG A 88 30.94 9.86 -0.43
C ARG A 88 32.04 10.87 -0.76
N GLN A 89 32.02 12.08 -0.19
CA GLN A 89 33.08 13.07 -0.43
C GLN A 89 34.38 12.67 0.29
N ASP A 90 34.28 12.22 1.53
CA ASP A 90 35.45 11.82 2.34
C ASP A 90 36.17 10.59 1.78
N THR A 91 35.43 9.67 1.17
CA THR A 91 35.99 8.46 0.54
C THR A 91 36.67 8.73 -0.81
N ASN A 92 36.33 9.84 -1.47
CA ASN A 92 36.93 10.24 -2.76
C ASN A 92 38.16 11.14 -2.61
N LEU A 93 38.47 11.62 -1.40
CA LEU A 93 39.67 12.42 -1.08
C LEU A 93 40.87 11.56 -0.63
N GLY A 94 40.74 10.23 -0.69
CA GLY A 94 41.73 9.25 -0.21
C GLY A 94 42.58 8.56 -1.28
N THR A 95 42.83 9.20 -2.43
CA THR A 95 43.78 8.76 -3.47
C THR A 95 44.67 9.92 -3.90
#